data_AF-A0A957V3A7-F1
#
_entry.id   AF-A0A957V3A7-F1
#
_cell.length_a   1.000
_cell.length_b   1.000
_cell.length_c   1.000
_cell.angle_alpha   90.00
_cell.angle_beta   90.00
_cell.angle_gamma   90.00
#
_symmetry.space_group_name_H-M   'P 1'
#
loop_
_entity.id
_entity.type
_entity.pdbx_description
1 polymer ?
#
loop_
_entity_poly.entity_id
_entity_poly.type
_entity_poly.pdbx_seq_one_letter_code
_entity_poly.pdbx_strand_id
1 'polypeptide(L)' 'MPNGKPNVLIIWGDDIGITNLSCYSDGLMGYRTPNIDRIANEGMRFTDSYGQQSCTAGRAAFITGQNPYRTG' A
#
# COMPACT_ATOMS: atom_id res chain seq x y z
N MET A 1 17.92 18.85 -1.69
CA MET A 1 17.87 18.02 -0.47
C MET A 1 19.22 18.10 0.22
N PRO A 2 19.30 18.31 1.54
CA PRO A 2 20.58 18.23 2.25
C PRO A 2 21.17 16.83 2.06
N ASN A 3 22.40 16.76 1.55
CA ASN A 3 23.22 15.54 1.43
C ASN A 3 22.70 14.43 0.47
N GLY A 4 21.83 14.75 -0.51
CA GLY A 4 21.42 13.78 -1.55
C GLY A 4 20.60 12.58 -1.05
N LYS A 5 20.17 12.58 0.22
CA LYS A 5 19.32 11.54 0.78
C LYS A 5 17.90 11.66 0.20
N PRO A 6 17.27 10.54 -0.21
CA PRO A 6 15.88 10.56 -0.63
C PRO A 6 14.96 10.80 0.57
N ASN A 7 13.83 11.48 0.33
CA ASN A 7 12.72 11.46 1.27
C ASN A 7 11.91 10.17 1.06
N VAL A 8 11.41 9.59 2.16
CA VAL A 8 10.56 8.41 2.13
C VAL A 8 9.17 8.78 2.65
N LEU A 9 8.13 8.57 1.84
CA LEU A 9 6.73 8.79 2.19
C LEU A 9 5.99 7.45 2.10
N ILE A 10 5.28 7.09 3.17
CA ILE A 10 4.44 5.89 3.24
C ILE A 10 2.98 6.36 3.36
N ILE A 11 2.11 5.84 2.50
CA ILE A 11 0.67 6.12 2.51
C ILE A 11 -0.06 4.79 2.65
N TRP A 12 -0.94 4.68 3.64
CA TRP A 12 -1.83 3.53 3.81
C TRP A 12 -3.26 3.91 3.46
N GLY A 13 -3.91 3.09 2.63
CA GLY A 13 -5.36 3.02 2.59
C GLY A 13 -5.88 2.18 3.76
N ASP A 14 -7.03 2.54 4.32
CA ASP A 14 -7.76 1.71 5.28
C ASP A 14 -8.88 0.96 4.54
N ASP A 15 -8.99 -0.34 4.79
CA ASP A 15 -9.98 -1.23 4.16
C ASP A 15 -10.07 -1.15 2.62
N ILE A 16 -8.94 -0.88 1.95
CA ILE A 16 -8.87 -0.87 0.47
C ILE A 16 -8.52 -2.27 -0.04
N GLY A 17 -9.49 -2.91 -0.71
CA GLY A 17 -9.28 -4.16 -1.43
C GLY A 17 -8.57 -3.96 -2.76
N ILE A 18 -7.95 -5.04 -3.27
CA ILE A 18 -7.17 -5.00 -4.52
C ILE A 18 -8.00 -4.48 -5.70
N THR A 19 -9.28 -4.86 -5.78
CA THR A 19 -10.16 -4.47 -6.88
C THR A 19 -10.61 -3.01 -6.82
N ASN A 20 -10.48 -2.34 -5.66
CA ASN A 20 -10.85 -0.94 -5.51
C ASN A 20 -9.93 0.01 -6.27
N LEU A 21 -8.69 -0.40 -6.58
CA LEU A 21 -7.74 0.41 -7.31
C LEU A 21 -7.79 0.06 -8.80
N SER A 22 -8.02 1.05 -9.67
CA SER A 22 -8.18 0.78 -11.10
C SER A 22 -6.91 0.33 -11.79
N CYS A 23 -5.74 0.55 -11.18
CA CYS A 23 -4.50 -0.05 -11.63
C CYS A 23 -4.41 -1.56 -11.40
N TYR A 24 -5.31 -2.19 -10.64
CA TYR A 24 -5.38 -3.65 -10.50
C TYR A 24 -6.65 -4.26 -11.12
N SER A 25 -7.72 -3.48 -11.23
CA SER A 25 -9.03 -3.96 -11.68
C SER A 25 -9.46 -3.44 -13.05
N ASP A 26 -8.66 -2.59 -13.67
CA ASP A 26 -9.00 -1.91 -14.92
C ASP A 26 -10.35 -1.20 -14.88
N GLY A 27 -10.71 -0.64 -13.72
CA GLY A 27 -11.93 0.14 -13.52
C GLY A 27 -13.19 -0.68 -13.27
N LEU A 28 -13.05 -1.95 -12.89
CA LEU A 28 -14.15 -2.87 -12.58
C LEU A 28 -15.20 -2.28 -11.62
N MET A 29 -14.76 -1.46 -10.66
CA MET A 29 -15.65 -0.84 -9.67
C MET A 29 -16.48 0.33 -10.20
N GLY A 30 -16.40 0.64 -11.51
CA GLY A 30 -17.13 1.74 -12.14
C GLY A 30 -16.46 3.11 -12.03
N TYR A 31 -15.28 3.19 -11.42
CA TYR A 31 -14.49 4.42 -11.28
C TYR A 31 -13.01 4.18 -11.58
N ARG A 32 -12.26 5.29 -11.69
CA ARG A 32 -10.80 5.29 -11.87
C ARG A 32 -10.12 6.05 -10.74
N THR A 33 -8.90 5.64 -10.41
CA THR A 33 -8.03 6.22 -9.39
C THR A 33 -6.79 6.86 -10.05
N PRO A 34 -6.94 7.90 -10.89
CA PRO A 34 -5.90 8.34 -11.82
C PRO A 34 -4.57 8.72 -11.15
N ASN A 35 -4.61 9.29 -9.94
CA ASN A 35 -3.40 9.64 -9.20
C ASN A 35 -2.62 8.42 -8.69
N ILE A 36 -3.33 7.36 -8.29
CA ILE A 36 -2.72 6.11 -7.83
C ILE A 36 -2.24 5.29 -9.04
N ASP A 37 -3.03 5.29 -10.11
CA ASP A 37 -2.67 4.65 -11.39
C ASP A 37 -1.38 5.23 -11.96
N ARG A 38 -1.21 6.56 -11.87
CA ARG A 38 0.03 7.24 -12.27
C ARG A 38 1.23 6.76 -11.46
N ILE A 39 1.11 6.61 -10.13
CA ILE A 39 2.19 6.09 -9.27
C ILE A 39 2.55 4.66 -9.66
N ALA A 40 1.56 3.81 -9.97
CA ALA A 40 1.81 2.44 -10.41
C ALA A 40 2.53 2.38 -11.77
N ASN A 41 2.20 3.27 -12.71
CA ASN A 41 2.81 3.34 -14.05
C ASN A 41 4.22 3.95 -14.05
N GLU A 42 4.49 4.93 -13.18
CA GLU A 42 5.80 5.56 -13.05
C GLU A 42 6.77 4.77 -12.16
N GLY A 43 6.26 3.78 -11.42
CA GLY A 43 7.01 3.03 -10.43
C GLY A 43 6.88 1.52 -10.60
N MET A 44 6.61 0.84 -9.48
CA MET A 44 6.46 -0.61 -9.42
C MET A 44 5.11 -0.96 -8.82
N ARG A 45 4.42 -1.93 -9.44
CA ARG A 45 3.16 -2.50 -8.97
C ARG A 45 3.39 -3.94 -8.50
N PHE A 46 3.08 -4.23 -7.25
CA PHE A 46 3.22 -5.58 -6.69
C PHE A 46 1.94 -6.38 -6.94
N THR A 47 2.03 -7.55 -7.58
CA THR A 47 0.88 -8.45 -7.78
C THR A 47 0.60 -9.33 -6.57
N ASP A 48 1.64 -9.57 -5.77
CA ASP A 48 1.62 -10.46 -4.62
C ASP A 48 2.13 -9.70 -3.39
N SER A 49 1.19 -9.19 -2.59
CA SER A 49 1.47 -8.48 -1.34
C SER A 49 0.42 -8.87 -0.30
N TYR A 50 0.86 -9.23 0.90
CA TYR A 50 -0.02 -9.74 1.96
C TYR A 50 0.05 -8.86 3.19
N GLY A 51 -1.11 -8.59 3.80
CA GLY A 51 -1.26 -7.83 5.02
C GLY A 51 -1.92 -8.66 6.13
N GLN A 52 -1.91 -8.12 7.34
CA GLN A 52 -2.68 -8.68 8.45
C GLN A 52 -4.15 -8.27 8.33
N GLN A 53 -5.07 -9.10 8.82
CA GLN A 53 -6.52 -8.91 8.67
C GLN A 53 -7.12 -7.89 9.67
N SER A 54 -6.30 -7.05 10.28
CA SER A 54 -6.73 -6.04 11.27
C SER A 54 -5.88 -4.79 11.14
N CYS A 55 -6.50 -3.61 11.27
CA CYS A 55 -5.83 -2.32 11.19
C CYS A 55 -4.66 -2.23 12.19
N THR A 56 -4.89 -2.61 13.45
CA THR A 56 -3.87 -2.55 14.51
C THR A 56 -2.72 -3.51 14.22
N ALA A 57 -3.02 -4.78 13.93
CA ALA A 57 -2.00 -5.79 13.66
C ALA A 57 -1.19 -5.47 12.39
N GLY A 58 -1.85 -5.00 11.32
CA GLY A 58 -1.20 -4.67 10.06
C GLY A 58 -0.26 -3.48 10.17
N ARG A 59 -0.70 -2.40 10.85
CA ARG A 59 0.14 -1.22 11.09
C ARG A 59 1.29 -1.54 12.05
N ALA A 60 1.04 -2.33 13.11
CA ALA A 60 2.09 -2.77 14.03
C ALA A 60 3.16 -3.61 13.31
N ALA A 61 2.74 -4.57 12.46
CA ALA A 61 3.67 -5.41 11.71
C ALA A 61 4.57 -4.60 10.79
N PHE A 62 4.03 -3.61 10.08
CA PHE A 62 4.83 -2.76 9.20
C PHE A 62 5.81 -1.88 9.98
N ILE A 63 5.34 -1.20 11.03
CA ILE A 63 6.17 -0.25 11.80
C ILE A 63 7.32 -0.98 12.52
N THR A 64 7.04 -2.15 13.07
CA THR A 64 8.02 -2.93 13.83
C THR A 64 8.86 -3.85 12.97
N GLY A 65 8.41 -4.17 11.75
CA GLY A 65 9.02 -5.21 10.91
C GLY A 65 8.93 -6.60 11.53
N GLN A 66 7.99 -6.84 12.45
CA GLN A 66 7.80 -8.11 13.14
C GLN A 66 6.42 -8.71 12.84
N ASN A 67 6.32 -10.03 12.93
CA ASN A 67 5.01 -10.68 12.92
C ASN A 67 4.21 -10.26 14.19
N PRO A 68 2.91 -9.90 14.08
CA PRO A 68 2.10 -9.49 15.22
C PRO A 68 2.14 -10.46 16.42
N TYR A 69 2.28 -11.76 16.18
CA TYR A 69 2.44 -12.76 17.26
C TYR A 69 3.61 -12.45 18.21
N ARG A 70 4.61 -11.67 17.78
CA ARG A 70 5.76 -11.26 18.59
C ARG A 70 5.54 -9.94 19.33
N THR A 71 4.53 -9.17 18.94
CA THR A 71 4.28 -7.82 19.46
C THR A 71 3.02 -7.73 20.33
N GLY A 72 2.21 -8.79 20.38
CA GLY A 72 0.90 -8.81 21.07
C GLY A 72 -0.18 -8.09 20.27
#